data_AF-A0A381ZD61-F1
#
_entry.id   AF-A0A381ZD61-F1
#
_cell.length_a   1.000
_cell.length_b   1.000
_cell.length_c   1.000
_cell.angle_alpha   90.00
_cell.angle_beta   90.00
_cell.angle_gamma   90.00
#
_symmetry.space_group_name_H-M   'P 1'
#
loop_
_entity.id
_entity.type
_entity.pdbx_description
1 polymer ?
#
loop_
_entity_poly.entity_id
_entity_poly.type
_entity_poly.pdbx_seq_one_letter_code
_entity_poly.pdbx_strand_id
1 'polypeptide(L)'
;MLWSLACEDEQIEFENPLDLYEGDVPALVFNPNQIDISVGDSTQVGVYVLEAADVSGVHAQIQYDTTKLSVSSVTVGSFFVSDQTPIFIFQNQGGTLDIFSYYLGSDKSVTGTGVIGTVTFTAKVPGNSEIKFTTQSELVDPSDQPIEIRSLGQGVINAQ
;
A
#
# COMPACT_ATOMS: atom_id res chain seq x y z
N MET A 1 -14.98 -16.80 -50.31
CA MET A 1 -15.41 -16.60 -48.90
C MET A 1 -14.40 -17.29 -48.03
N LEU A 2 -13.33 -16.58 -47.64
CA LEU A 2 -12.28 -17.08 -46.76
C LEU A 2 -12.27 -16.11 -45.59
N TRP A 3 -12.77 -16.61 -44.46
CA TRP A 3 -12.92 -15.90 -43.22
C TRP A 3 -11.53 -15.78 -42.59
N SER A 4 -11.01 -14.56 -42.52
CA SER A 4 -9.90 -14.23 -41.63
C SER A 4 -10.47 -14.19 -40.21
N LEU A 5 -10.26 -15.25 -39.45
CA LEU A 5 -10.37 -15.21 -37.99
C LEU A 5 -9.22 -14.32 -37.51
N ALA A 6 -9.52 -13.06 -37.20
CA ALA A 6 -8.60 -12.22 -36.45
C ALA A 6 -8.42 -12.90 -35.08
N CYS A 7 -7.17 -13.19 -34.74
CA CYS A 7 -6.76 -13.51 -33.39
C CYS A 7 -6.98 -12.22 -32.58
N GLU A 8 -8.01 -12.20 -31.76
CA GLU A 8 -8.19 -11.15 -30.77
C GLU A 8 -7.12 -11.39 -29.71
N ASP A 9 -6.01 -10.64 -29.78
CA ASP A 9 -5.01 -10.60 -28.72
C ASP A 9 -5.72 -10.03 -27.48
N GLU A 10 -6.04 -10.89 -26.53
CA GLU A 10 -6.46 -10.46 -25.20
C GLU A 10 -5.28 -9.69 -24.59
N GLN A 11 -5.36 -8.36 -24.61
CA GLN A 11 -4.48 -7.54 -23.81
C GLN A 11 -4.85 -7.78 -22.34
N ILE A 12 -4.00 -8.51 -21.63
CA ILE A 12 -4.15 -8.72 -20.19
C ILE A 12 -3.90 -7.37 -19.52
N GLU A 13 -4.97 -6.69 -19.11
CA GLU A 13 -4.89 -5.47 -18.29
C GLU A 13 -4.55 -5.87 -16.85
N PHE A 14 -3.36 -5.46 -16.40
CA PHE A 14 -2.87 -5.66 -15.04
C PHE A 14 -3.44 -4.59 -14.11
N GLU A 15 -4.72 -4.73 -13.76
CA GLU A 15 -5.44 -3.75 -12.93
C GLU A 15 -5.24 -3.96 -11.42
N ASN A 16 -4.70 -5.11 -10.99
CA ASN A 16 -4.55 -5.42 -9.56
C ASN A 16 -3.07 -5.37 -9.14
N PRO A 17 -2.71 -4.76 -7.98
CA PRO A 17 -1.37 -4.87 -7.39
C PRO A 17 -0.79 -6.29 -7.32
N LEU A 18 -1.66 -7.30 -7.31
CA LEU A 18 -1.33 -8.71 -7.31
C LEU A 18 -0.65 -9.20 -8.58
N ASP A 19 -0.94 -8.60 -9.73
CA ASP A 19 -0.58 -9.24 -11.00
C ASP A 19 0.91 -9.08 -11.35
N LEU A 20 1.59 -8.16 -10.67
CA LEU A 20 3.00 -7.81 -10.92
C LEU A 20 3.89 -7.98 -9.68
N TYR A 21 3.35 -8.45 -8.55
CA TYR A 21 4.14 -8.63 -7.34
C TYR A 21 4.85 -9.98 -7.33
N GLU A 22 6.19 -9.96 -7.29
CA GLU A 22 7.02 -11.18 -7.34
C GLU A 22 7.65 -11.55 -5.98
N GLY A 23 7.30 -10.85 -4.89
CA GLY A 23 7.85 -11.11 -3.56
C GLY A 23 7.11 -12.20 -2.78
N ASP A 24 7.71 -12.69 -1.69
CA ASP A 24 7.08 -13.66 -0.79
C ASP A 24 5.94 -13.03 0.02
N VAL A 25 4.88 -13.80 0.23
CA VAL A 25 3.68 -13.40 0.98
C VAL A 25 3.55 -14.17 2.31
N PRO A 26 3.02 -13.58 3.39
CA PRO A 26 2.36 -12.27 3.47
C PRO A 26 3.31 -11.07 3.31
N ALA A 27 2.81 -9.97 2.73
CA ALA A 27 3.64 -8.80 2.42
C ALA A 27 2.94 -7.46 2.67
N LEU A 28 3.75 -6.39 2.74
CA LEU A 28 3.28 -5.00 2.62
C LEU A 28 3.77 -4.43 1.29
N VAL A 29 2.86 -3.84 0.50
CA VAL A 29 3.18 -3.33 -0.85
C VAL A 29 2.54 -1.97 -1.12
N PHE A 30 3.14 -1.22 -2.04
CA PHE A 30 2.57 0.02 -2.56
C PHE A 30 1.86 -0.23 -3.89
N ASN A 31 0.76 0.46 -4.14
CA ASN A 31 0.14 0.48 -5.45
C ASN A 31 -0.46 1.85 -5.80
N PRO A 32 -0.14 2.42 -6.97
CA PRO A 32 0.96 2.00 -7.84
C PRO A 32 2.33 2.13 -7.13
N ASN A 33 3.30 1.28 -7.50
CA ASN A 33 4.67 1.34 -6.96
C ASN A 33 5.63 2.17 -7.82
N GLN A 34 5.21 2.60 -9.01
CA GLN A 34 5.97 3.51 -9.86
C GLN A 34 5.05 4.57 -10.44
N ILE A 35 5.43 5.84 -10.28
CA ILE A 35 4.58 6.98 -10.62
C ILE A 35 5.43 8.10 -11.20
N ASP A 36 5.01 8.66 -12.33
CA ASP A 36 5.54 9.90 -12.89
C ASP A 36 4.56 11.05 -12.64
N ILE A 37 5.05 12.15 -12.05
CA ILE A 37 4.28 13.39 -11.82
C ILE A 37 5.14 14.63 -12.11
N SER A 38 4.53 15.80 -12.24
CA SER A 38 5.28 17.06 -12.31
C SER A 38 5.70 17.54 -10.92
N VAL A 39 6.76 18.34 -10.84
CA VAL A 39 7.10 19.06 -9.60
C VAL A 39 5.94 19.96 -9.17
N GLY A 40 5.54 19.86 -7.89
CA GLY A 40 4.40 20.58 -7.31
C GLY A 40 3.08 19.80 -7.36
N ASP A 41 2.98 18.78 -8.21
CA ASP A 41 1.79 17.92 -8.28
C ASP A 41 1.75 16.92 -7.11
N SER A 42 0.57 16.34 -6.92
CA SER A 42 0.34 15.29 -5.93
C SER A 42 -0.15 14.00 -6.56
N THR A 43 0.21 12.88 -5.97
CA THR A 43 -0.24 11.53 -6.34
C THR A 43 -0.72 10.76 -5.13
N GLN A 44 -1.58 9.77 -5.35
CA GLN A 44 -2.08 8.86 -4.34
C GLN A 44 -1.39 7.50 -4.47
N VAL A 45 -0.91 6.99 -3.34
CA VAL A 45 -0.28 5.67 -3.23
C VAL A 45 -1.01 4.87 -2.18
N GLY A 46 -1.62 3.76 -2.57
CA GLY A 46 -2.22 2.81 -1.66
C GLY A 46 -1.17 1.97 -0.93
N VAL A 47 -1.41 1.71 0.34
CA VAL A 47 -0.62 0.87 1.24
C VAL A 47 -1.41 -0.40 1.49
N TYR A 48 -0.91 -1.55 1.05
CA TYR A 48 -1.65 -2.81 1.02
C TYR A 48 -1.04 -3.86 1.95
N VAL A 49 -1.92 -4.65 2.60
CA VAL A 49 -1.60 -6.01 3.06
C VAL A 49 -1.83 -6.97 1.91
N LEU A 50 -0.94 -7.94 1.76
CA LEU A 50 -1.00 -8.97 0.74
C LEU A 50 -1.02 -10.38 1.35
N GLU A 51 -2.06 -11.16 1.05
CA GLU A 51 -2.24 -12.56 1.42
C GLU A 51 -1.91 -12.90 2.89
N ALA A 52 -2.33 -12.04 3.80
CA ALA A 52 -2.16 -12.28 5.23
C ALA A 52 -3.40 -12.95 5.82
N ALA A 53 -3.21 -13.87 6.76
CA ALA A 53 -4.29 -14.52 7.49
C ALA A 53 -4.44 -13.96 8.90
N ASP A 54 -5.68 -13.92 9.37
CA ASP A 54 -6.07 -13.60 10.74
C ASP A 54 -5.56 -12.24 11.24
N VAL A 55 -5.47 -11.24 10.36
CA VAL A 55 -4.99 -9.90 10.74
C VAL A 55 -6.07 -9.14 11.51
N SER A 56 -5.75 -8.65 12.70
CA SER A 56 -6.61 -7.73 13.47
C SER A 56 -5.97 -6.37 13.73
N GLY A 57 -4.66 -6.24 13.52
CA GLY A 57 -3.93 -4.97 13.64
C GLY A 57 -2.82 -4.86 12.61
N VAL A 58 -2.60 -3.63 12.16
CA VAL A 58 -1.52 -3.27 11.22
C VAL A 58 -0.80 -2.03 11.73
N HIS A 59 0.52 -2.10 11.78
CA HIS A 59 1.40 -0.94 11.81
C HIS A 59 2.25 -0.95 10.54
N ALA A 60 1.99 -0.01 9.62
CA ALA A 60 2.84 0.19 8.45
C ALA A 60 3.72 1.42 8.68
N GLN A 61 5.04 1.22 8.76
CA GLN A 61 5.99 2.31 8.87
C GLN A 61 6.69 2.54 7.53
N ILE A 62 6.53 3.73 6.97
CA ILE A 62 7.02 4.11 5.66
C ILE A 62 8.09 5.19 5.78
N GLN A 63 9.23 4.98 5.14
CA GLN A 63 10.28 5.98 5.02
C GLN A 63 10.22 6.68 3.66
N TYR A 64 10.38 7.99 3.66
CA TYR A 64 10.51 8.81 2.46
C TYR A 64 11.50 9.98 2.67
N ASP A 65 11.98 10.57 1.57
CA ASP A 65 12.87 11.73 1.60
C ASP A 65 12.06 13.03 1.69
N THR A 66 12.12 13.69 2.84
CA THR A 66 11.38 14.95 3.07
C THR A 66 11.89 16.13 2.24
N THR A 67 13.10 16.04 1.69
CA THR A 67 13.62 17.06 0.77
C THR A 67 12.99 16.95 -0.62
N LYS A 68 12.49 15.76 -0.98
CA LYS A 68 11.88 15.47 -2.28
C LYS A 68 10.36 15.39 -2.25
N LEU A 69 9.79 14.87 -1.17
CA LEU A 69 8.36 14.66 -1.03
C LEU A 69 7.80 15.32 0.24
N SER A 70 6.51 15.58 0.24
CA SER A 70 5.69 15.79 1.45
C SER A 70 4.48 14.88 1.42
N VAL A 71 4.04 14.44 2.60
CA VAL A 71 2.73 13.79 2.77
C VAL A 71 1.69 14.86 3.04
N SER A 72 0.70 14.95 2.16
CA SER A 72 -0.36 15.96 2.22
C SER A 72 -1.63 15.45 2.91
N SER A 73 -1.92 14.16 2.79
CA SER A 73 -3.01 13.50 3.50
C SER A 73 -2.78 12.00 3.61
N VAL A 74 -3.41 11.38 4.60
CA VAL A 74 -3.51 9.92 4.72
C VAL A 74 -4.97 9.59 4.99
N THR A 75 -5.55 8.71 4.20
CA THR A 75 -6.95 8.29 4.33
C THR A 75 -7.04 6.79 4.63
N VAL A 76 -8.05 6.42 5.42
CA VAL A 76 -8.33 5.01 5.74
C VAL A 76 -8.67 4.21 4.49
N GLY A 77 -8.19 2.97 4.42
CA GLY A 77 -8.46 2.02 3.35
C GLY A 77 -9.57 1.03 3.70
N SER A 78 -9.90 0.14 2.77
CA SER A 78 -11.03 -0.78 2.90
C SER A 78 -10.71 -2.11 3.60
N PHE A 79 -9.43 -2.40 3.89
CA PHE A 79 -9.02 -3.72 4.41
C PHE A 79 -9.75 -4.15 5.69
N PHE A 80 -10.04 -3.19 6.58
CA PHE A 80 -10.76 -3.44 7.84
C PHE A 80 -12.20 -2.91 7.86
N VAL A 81 -12.78 -2.60 6.70
CA VAL A 81 -14.20 -2.23 6.63
C VAL A 81 -15.06 -3.44 6.97
N SER A 82 -15.92 -3.29 7.97
CA SER A 82 -16.81 -4.35 8.48
C SER A 82 -18.10 -3.76 9.07
N ASP A 83 -18.73 -4.48 9.99
CA ASP A 83 -19.86 -4.01 10.79
C ASP A 83 -19.48 -2.91 11.81
N GLN A 84 -18.19 -2.74 12.10
CA GLN A 84 -17.66 -1.61 12.88
C GLN A 84 -16.57 -0.87 12.13
N THR A 85 -16.60 0.47 12.22
CA THR A 85 -15.54 1.32 11.66
C THR A 85 -14.21 1.00 12.34
N PRO A 86 -13.13 0.75 11.59
CA PRO A 86 -11.83 0.46 12.18
C PRO A 86 -11.25 1.69 12.89
N ILE A 87 -10.33 1.44 13.82
CA ILE A 87 -9.44 2.51 14.30
C ILE A 87 -8.43 2.75 13.20
N PHE A 88 -8.21 4.02 12.85
CA PHE A 88 -7.21 4.43 11.87
C PHE A 88 -6.49 5.68 12.37
N ILE A 89 -5.19 5.58 12.61
CA ILE A 89 -4.33 6.64 13.16
C ILE A 89 -3.09 6.74 12.29
N PHE A 90 -2.63 7.95 12.00
CA PHE A 90 -1.33 8.14 11.35
C PHE A 90 -0.51 9.21 12.05
N GLN A 91 0.81 9.08 11.97
CA GLN A 91 1.78 10.06 12.47
C GLN A 91 2.85 10.26 11.40
N ASN A 92 3.13 11.51 11.04
CA ASN A 92 4.16 11.83 10.05
C ASN A 92 5.23 12.71 10.68
N GLN A 93 6.41 12.15 10.94
CA GLN A 93 7.50 12.86 11.61
C GLN A 93 8.84 12.54 10.94
N GLY A 94 9.55 13.59 10.50
CA GLY A 94 10.94 13.46 10.07
C GLY A 94 11.18 12.56 8.84
N GLY A 95 10.16 12.34 7.99
CA GLY A 95 10.27 11.43 6.84
C GLY A 95 9.86 9.99 7.16
N THR A 96 9.45 9.72 8.39
CA THR A 96 8.83 8.47 8.81
C THR A 96 7.32 8.70 8.96
N LEU A 97 6.54 7.96 8.17
CA LEU A 97 5.08 7.93 8.24
C LEU A 97 4.66 6.61 8.89
N ASP A 98 4.10 6.68 10.08
CA ASP A 98 3.46 5.56 10.75
C ASP A 98 1.96 5.56 10.46
N ILE A 99 1.42 4.43 10.03
CA ILE A 99 0.00 4.19 9.85
C ILE A 99 -0.39 3.00 10.73
N PHE A 100 -1.33 3.22 11.64
CA PHE A 100 -1.92 2.19 12.49
C PHE A 100 -3.37 1.98 12.07
N SER A 101 -3.76 0.73 11.87
CA SER A 101 -5.15 0.37 11.70
C SER A 101 -5.50 -0.86 12.51
N TYR A 102 -6.67 -0.87 13.13
CA TYR A 102 -7.15 -1.99 13.96
C TYR A 102 -8.58 -2.36 13.59
N TYR A 103 -8.80 -3.66 13.41
CA TYR A 103 -10.09 -4.24 13.14
C TYR A 103 -10.95 -4.26 14.41
N LEU A 104 -12.20 -3.79 14.30
CA LEU A 104 -13.18 -3.79 15.40
C LEU A 104 -14.42 -4.64 15.10
N GLY A 105 -14.45 -5.31 13.94
CA GLY A 105 -15.61 -6.09 13.54
C GLY A 105 -15.81 -7.36 14.36
N SER A 106 -17.03 -7.89 14.34
CA SER A 106 -17.41 -9.06 15.16
C SER A 106 -16.65 -10.35 14.81
N ASP A 107 -16.15 -10.47 13.59
CA ASP A 107 -15.32 -11.60 13.11
C ASP A 107 -13.90 -11.61 13.70
N LYS A 108 -13.50 -10.57 14.44
CA LYS A 108 -12.22 -10.38 15.14
C LYS A 108 -10.97 -10.24 14.26
N SER A 109 -10.96 -10.76 13.05
CA SER A 109 -9.84 -10.64 12.11
C SER A 109 -10.30 -10.59 10.66
N VAL A 110 -9.38 -10.20 9.77
CA VAL A 110 -9.54 -10.25 8.32
C VAL A 110 -8.40 -11.09 7.71
N THR A 111 -8.76 -11.98 6.79
CA THR A 111 -7.81 -12.76 5.99
C THR A 111 -7.93 -12.33 4.54
N GLY A 112 -6.80 -12.02 3.90
CA GLY A 112 -6.71 -11.74 2.47
C GLY A 112 -5.78 -10.58 2.13
N THR A 113 -6.11 -9.91 1.03
CA THR A 113 -5.38 -8.78 0.45
C THR A 113 -6.26 -7.54 0.46
N GLY A 114 -5.71 -6.38 0.80
CA GLY A 114 -6.43 -5.13 0.66
C GLY A 114 -5.67 -3.91 1.14
N VAL A 115 -6.24 -2.74 0.83
CA VAL A 115 -5.66 -1.43 1.15
C VAL A 115 -5.94 -1.05 2.61
N ILE A 116 -4.89 -0.84 3.38
CA ILE A 116 -4.93 -0.35 4.76
C ILE A 116 -5.21 1.14 4.78
N GLY A 117 -4.60 1.88 3.86
CA GLY A 117 -4.75 3.32 3.72
C GLY A 117 -4.14 3.84 2.43
N THR A 118 -4.49 5.07 2.06
CA THR A 118 -3.96 5.76 0.89
C THR A 118 -3.23 7.01 1.33
N VAL A 119 -1.99 7.16 0.86
CA VAL A 119 -1.12 8.29 1.17
C VAL A 119 -1.06 9.21 -0.04
N THR A 120 -1.35 10.50 0.16
CA THR A 120 -1.15 11.51 -0.88
C THR A 120 0.23 12.13 -0.71
N PHE A 121 1.13 11.88 -1.66
CA PHE A 121 2.44 12.49 -1.73
C PHE A 121 2.44 13.68 -2.69
N THR A 122 3.16 14.73 -2.35
CA THR A 122 3.40 15.91 -3.22
C THR A 122 4.89 16.02 -3.52
N ALA A 123 5.24 16.19 -4.81
CA ALA A 123 6.62 16.37 -5.24
C ALA A 123 7.12 17.80 -5.03
N LYS A 124 8.33 17.95 -4.48
CA LYS A 124 8.94 19.26 -4.17
C LYS A 124 10.02 19.67 -5.16
N VAL A 125 10.77 18.70 -5.67
CA VAL A 125 11.93 18.91 -6.56
C VAL A 125 11.96 17.78 -7.60
N PRO A 126 12.60 17.99 -8.77
CA PRO A 126 12.68 16.96 -9.79
C PRO A 126 13.57 15.78 -9.38
N GLY A 127 13.31 14.62 -10.00
CA GLY A 127 14.04 13.38 -9.86
C GLY A 127 13.30 12.29 -9.08
N ASN A 128 13.94 11.13 -8.98
CA ASN A 128 13.38 9.96 -8.30
C ASN A 128 13.42 10.12 -6.78
N SER A 129 12.31 9.79 -6.13
CA SER A 129 12.19 9.61 -4.69
C SER A 129 11.65 8.23 -4.38
N GLU A 130 12.40 7.46 -3.60
CA GLU A 130 11.98 6.16 -3.08
C GLU A 130 11.03 6.35 -1.88
N ILE A 131 10.01 5.50 -1.81
CA ILE A 131 9.21 5.23 -0.61
C ILE A 131 9.38 3.75 -0.27
N LYS A 132 9.56 3.41 1.00
CA LYS A 132 9.76 2.01 1.41
C LYS A 132 9.14 1.73 2.77
N PHE A 133 8.63 0.52 2.95
CA PHE A 133 8.33 0.03 4.29
C PHE A 133 9.61 -0.23 5.07
N THR A 134 9.58 -0.02 6.37
CA THR A 134 10.68 -0.37 7.27
C THR A 134 10.39 -1.70 7.97
N THR A 135 11.43 -2.29 8.56
CA THR A 135 11.33 -3.51 9.39
C THR A 135 10.60 -3.29 10.71
N GLN A 136 10.21 -2.05 11.03
CA GLN A 136 9.36 -1.75 12.18
C GLN A 136 7.87 -1.94 11.87
N SER A 137 7.52 -2.27 10.62
CA SER A 137 6.15 -2.60 10.28
C SER A 137 5.74 -3.93 10.89
N GLU A 138 4.47 -4.04 11.27
CA GLU A 138 3.92 -5.19 12.00
C GLU A 138 2.50 -5.53 11.52
N LEU A 139 2.21 -6.82 11.48
CA LEU A 139 0.87 -7.38 11.39
C LEU A 139 0.65 -8.20 12.67
N VAL A 140 -0.52 -8.09 13.30
CA VAL A 140 -0.85 -8.88 14.50
C VAL A 140 -2.19 -9.57 14.38
N ASP A 141 -2.30 -10.73 15.05
CA ASP A 141 -3.54 -11.49 15.20
C ASP A 141 -4.41 -10.98 16.37
N PRO A 142 -5.64 -11.51 16.58
CA PRO A 142 -6.52 -11.07 17.66
C PRO A 142 -5.98 -11.25 19.08
N SER A 143 -4.91 -12.02 19.24
CA SER A 143 -4.22 -12.26 20.51
C SER A 143 -2.93 -11.42 20.63
N ASP A 144 -2.75 -10.42 19.77
CA ASP A 144 -1.57 -9.55 19.71
C ASP A 144 -0.29 -10.35 19.43
N GLN A 145 -0.40 -11.47 18.70
CA GLN A 145 0.76 -12.23 18.24
C GLN A 145 1.20 -11.74 16.86
N PRO A 146 2.51 -11.52 16.65
CA PRO A 146 3.02 -11.11 15.35
C PRO A 146 2.73 -12.14 14.26
N ILE A 147 2.25 -11.64 13.12
CA ILE A 147 2.13 -12.37 11.86
C ILE A 147 3.38 -12.04 11.02
N GLU A 148 4.03 -13.07 10.48
CA GLU A 148 5.25 -12.90 9.67
C GLU A 148 4.96 -12.04 8.42
N ILE A 149 5.75 -10.97 8.24
CA ILE A 149 5.83 -10.22 6.99
C ILE A 149 7.06 -10.72 6.24
N ARG A 150 6.84 -11.42 5.14
CA ARG A 150 7.91 -12.09 4.38
C ARG A 150 8.57 -11.16 3.37
N SER A 151 7.88 -10.10 2.98
CA SER A 151 8.42 -9.12 2.06
C SER A 151 7.86 -7.72 2.29
N LEU A 152 8.74 -6.72 2.09
CA LEU A 152 8.48 -5.29 2.26
C LEU A 152 8.72 -4.59 0.93
N GLY A 153 7.63 -4.19 0.27
CA GLY A 153 7.65 -3.50 -1.00
C GLY A 153 8.31 -2.12 -0.96
N GLN A 154 8.72 -1.66 -2.14
CA GLN A 154 9.25 -0.32 -2.36
C GLN A 154 8.49 0.33 -3.51
N GLY A 155 8.48 1.65 -3.53
CA GLY A 155 7.91 2.42 -4.62
C GLY A 155 8.80 3.60 -4.99
N VAL A 156 8.61 4.12 -6.20
CA VAL A 156 9.34 5.26 -6.75
C VAL A 156 8.35 6.28 -7.29
N ILE A 157 8.47 7.51 -6.80
CA ILE A 157 7.81 8.68 -7.37
C ILE A 157 8.88 9.48 -8.11
N ASN A 158 8.74 9.58 -9.42
CA ASN A 158 9.60 10.37 -10.29
C ASN A 158 8.92 11.71 -10.59
N ALA A 159 9.55 12.80 -10.16
CA ALA A 159 9.08 14.15 -10.41
C ALA A 159 9.82 14.76 -11.61
N GLN A 160 9.08 15.30 -12.59
CA GLN A 160 9.63 15.92 -13.79
C GLN A 160 9.41 17.44 -13.83
#